data_AF-A0A3B9VV89-F1
#
_entry.id   AF-A0A3B9VV89-F1
#
_cell.length_a   1.000
_cell.length_b   1.000
_cell.length_c   1.000
_cell.angle_alpha   90.00
_cell.angle_beta   90.00
_cell.angle_gamma   90.00
#
_symmetry.space_group_name_H-M   'P 1'
#
loop_
_entity.id
_entity.type
_entity.pdbx_description
1 polymer ?
#
loop_
_entity_poly.entity_id
_entity_poly.type
_entity_poly.pdbx_seq_one_letter_code
_entity_poly.pdbx_strand_id
1 'polypeptide(L)'
;MPQRERKISVRFSVPFLCGLILFLLSDRTGLGGQMVLAALAHETGHLIAMTVLGEQPQSIVFGGFGVRIEKRPDFGLSYGQEICIYAAGPSVNLLTAALFFHFPAIRRVHLLLGVFNLLPISVLDGGQILRCLLQRRMEISRA
;
A
#
# COMPACT_ATOMS: atom_id res chain seq x y z
N MET A 1 -17.61 -29.55 -1.32
CA MET A 1 -17.17 -28.23 -0.78
C MET A 1 -17.36 -27.18 -1.87
N PRO A 2 -18.28 -26.21 -1.76
CA PRO A 2 -18.53 -25.28 -2.84
C PRO A 2 -17.44 -24.19 -2.85
N GLN A 3 -16.72 -24.10 -3.96
CA GLN A 3 -15.83 -22.99 -4.28
C GLN A 3 -16.68 -21.72 -4.47
N ARG A 4 -16.72 -20.87 -3.45
CA ARG A 4 -17.38 -19.56 -3.53
C ARG A 4 -16.47 -18.63 -4.35
N GLU A 5 -16.90 -18.26 -5.56
CA GLU A 5 -16.20 -17.31 -6.44
C GLU A 5 -15.80 -16.05 -5.66
N ARG A 6 -14.50 -15.90 -5.40
CA ARG A 6 -13.92 -14.78 -4.64
C ARG A 6 -13.76 -13.57 -5.57
N LYS A 7 -14.80 -12.75 -5.70
CA LYS A 7 -14.71 -11.48 -6.41
C LYS A 7 -13.95 -10.45 -5.58
N ILE A 8 -12.68 -10.21 -5.91
CA ILE A 8 -11.94 -9.02 -5.49
C ILE A 8 -12.57 -7.82 -6.20
N SER A 9 -13.12 -6.86 -5.45
CA SER A 9 -13.70 -5.66 -6.04
C SER A 9 -12.66 -4.54 -6.06
N VAL A 10 -12.16 -4.21 -7.25
CA VAL A 10 -11.31 -3.04 -7.46
C VAL A 10 -12.20 -1.88 -7.89
N ARG A 11 -12.21 -0.79 -7.11
CA ARG A 11 -13.01 0.40 -7.40
C ARG A 11 -12.08 1.59 -7.65
N PHE A 12 -12.24 2.23 -8.80
CA PHE A 12 -11.56 3.48 -9.12
C PHE A 12 -12.57 4.62 -9.00
N SER A 13 -12.21 5.67 -8.27
CA SER A 13 -13.01 6.89 -8.29
C SER A 13 -12.83 7.62 -9.62
N VAL A 14 -13.94 7.96 -10.29
CA VAL A 14 -13.93 8.75 -11.54
C VAL A 14 -13.10 10.03 -11.43
N PRO A 15 -13.21 10.86 -10.37
CA PRO A 15 -12.38 12.06 -10.25
C PRO A 15 -10.87 11.75 -10.12
N PHE A 16 -10.49 10.64 -9.46
CA PHE A 16 -9.09 10.20 -9.43
C PHE A 16 -8.61 9.82 -10.82
N LEU A 17 -9.42 9.07 -11.58
CA LEU A 17 -9.07 8.66 -12.94
C LEU A 17 -8.94 9.88 -13.87
N CYS A 18 -9.88 10.81 -13.83
CA CYS A 18 -9.82 12.04 -14.60
C CYS A 18 -8.60 12.89 -14.23
N GLY A 19 -8.34 13.08 -12.93
CA GLY A 19 -7.17 13.82 -12.45
C GLY A 19 -5.86 13.15 -12.88
N LEU A 20 -5.78 11.82 -12.80
CA LEU A 20 -4.63 11.05 -13.24
C LEU A 20 -4.39 11.19 -14.74
N ILE A 21 -5.44 11.06 -15.56
CA ILE A 21 -5.33 11.21 -17.02
C ILE A 21 -4.86 12.62 -17.38
N LEU A 22 -5.49 13.66 -16.82
CA LEU A 22 -5.11 15.05 -17.09
C LEU A 22 -3.67 15.33 -16.66
N PHE A 23 -3.26 14.80 -15.51
CA PHE A 23 -1.90 14.92 -15.01
C PHE A 23 -0.89 14.24 -15.94
N LEU A 24 -1.16 12.99 -16.37
CA LEU A 24 -0.29 12.26 -17.29
C LEU A 24 -0.22 12.89 -18.69
N LEU A 25 -1.33 13.44 -19.20
CA LEU A 25 -1.34 14.17 -20.47
C LEU A 25 -0.56 15.49 -20.40
N SER A 26 -0.54 16.11 -19.22
CA SER A 26 0.20 17.36 -18.97
C SER A 26 1.68 17.12 -18.67
N ASP A 27 2.06 15.90 -18.30
CA ASP A 27 3.42 15.56 -17.90
C ASP A 27 4.35 15.43 -19.10
N ARG A 28 5.19 16.46 -19.30
CA ARG A 28 6.26 16.46 -20.31
C ARG A 28 7.57 15.84 -19.79
N THR A 29 7.66 15.59 -18.50
CA THR A 29 8.91 15.19 -17.82
C THR A 29 9.02 13.67 -17.61
N GLY A 30 7.90 12.95 -17.69
CA GLY A 30 7.81 11.52 -17.40
C GLY A 30 7.77 11.18 -15.90
N LEU A 31 7.79 12.19 -15.02
CA LEU A 31 7.68 12.01 -13.57
C LEU A 31 6.35 11.40 -13.15
N GLY A 32 5.25 11.76 -13.81
CA GLY A 32 3.93 11.23 -13.50
C GLY A 32 3.82 9.75 -13.79
N GLY A 33 4.37 9.30 -14.93
CA GLY A 33 4.47 7.88 -15.23
C GLY A 33 5.30 7.11 -14.19
N GLN A 34 6.42 7.69 -13.75
CA GLN A 34 7.25 7.09 -12.70
C GLN A 34 6.52 6.99 -11.35
N MET A 35 5.75 8.01 -10.95
CA MET A 35 4.96 7.99 -9.72
C MET A 35 3.87 6.91 -9.77
N VAL A 36 3.20 6.75 -10.91
CA VAL A 36 2.20 5.68 -11.09
C VAL A 36 2.86 4.31 -10.97
N LEU A 37 3.99 4.09 -11.66
CA LEU A 37 4.71 2.82 -11.57
C LEU A 37 5.19 2.53 -10.15
N ALA A 38 5.69 3.54 -9.43
CA ALA A 38 6.10 3.40 -8.04
C ALA A 38 4.91 3.08 -7.11
N ALA A 39 3.76 3.72 -7.32
CA ALA A 39 2.55 3.42 -6.57
C ALA A 39 2.04 1.99 -6.86
N LEU A 40 2.05 1.56 -8.12
CA LEU A 40 1.67 0.19 -8.48
C LEU A 40 2.62 -0.85 -7.88
N ALA A 41 3.93 -0.59 -7.91
CA ALA A 41 4.92 -1.46 -7.27
C ALA A 41 4.68 -1.56 -5.76
N HIS A 42 4.41 -0.43 -5.11
CA HIS A 42 4.07 -0.35 -3.69
C HIS A 42 2.83 -1.18 -3.34
N GLU A 43 1.70 -0.96 -4.03
CA GLU A 43 0.48 -1.74 -3.81
C GLU A 43 0.68 -3.24 -4.07
N THR A 44 1.47 -3.58 -5.09
CA THR A 44 1.84 -4.97 -5.36
C THR A 44 2.58 -5.61 -4.19
N GLY A 45 3.42 -4.84 -3.48
CA GLY A 45 4.06 -5.29 -2.24
C GLY A 45 3.05 -5.72 -1.18
N HIS A 46 2.02 -4.90 -0.93
CA HIS A 46 0.94 -5.28 -0.01
C HIS A 46 0.19 -6.52 -0.48
N LEU A 47 -0.17 -6.60 -1.77
CA LEU A 47 -0.88 -7.74 -2.32
C LEU A 47 -0.08 -9.05 -2.17
N ILE A 48 1.22 -9.01 -2.48
CA ILE A 48 2.10 -10.17 -2.29
C ILE A 48 2.12 -10.58 -0.81
N ALA A 49 2.33 -9.63 0.11
CA ALA A 49 2.36 -9.93 1.54
C ALA A 49 1.04 -10.54 2.05
N MET A 50 -0.10 -10.01 1.58
CA MET A 50 -1.42 -10.57 1.89
C MET A 50 -1.54 -12.02 1.39
N THR A 51 -1.18 -12.27 0.12
CA THR A 51 -1.26 -13.62 -0.45
C THR A 51 -0.36 -14.64 0.26
N VAL A 52 0.85 -14.24 0.64
CA VAL A 52 1.81 -15.09 1.38
C VAL A 52 1.29 -15.42 2.78
N LEU A 53 0.62 -14.47 3.43
CA LEU A 53 0.03 -14.64 4.76
C LEU A 53 -1.35 -15.33 4.74
N GLY A 54 -1.82 -15.74 3.56
CA GLY A 54 -3.11 -16.45 3.41
C GLY A 54 -4.33 -15.54 3.42
N GLU A 55 -4.13 -14.22 3.33
CA GLU A 55 -5.18 -13.20 3.33
C GLU A 55 -5.51 -12.74 1.91
N GLN A 56 -6.76 -12.33 1.72
CA GLN A 56 -7.19 -11.74 0.44
C GLN A 56 -7.94 -10.43 0.67
N PRO A 57 -7.59 -9.36 -0.05
CA PRO A 57 -8.29 -8.07 0.07
C PRO A 57 -9.77 -8.22 -0.34
N GLN A 58 -10.70 -7.67 0.43
CA GLN A 58 -12.13 -7.66 0.07
C GLN A 58 -12.44 -6.58 -0.98
N SER A 59 -11.86 -5.40 -0.80
CA SER A 59 -11.99 -4.29 -1.74
C SER A 59 -10.70 -3.47 -1.74
N ILE A 60 -10.30 -3.02 -2.93
CA ILE A 60 -9.21 -2.05 -3.12
C ILE A 60 -9.86 -0.84 -3.76
N VAL A 61 -9.99 0.24 -2.99
CA VAL A 61 -10.62 1.48 -3.47
C VAL A 61 -9.54 2.51 -3.73
N PHE A 62 -9.33 2.84 -5.00
CA PHE A 62 -8.42 3.90 -5.45
C PHE A 62 -9.17 5.25 -5.43
N GLY A 63 -8.96 6.00 -4.35
CA GLY A 63 -9.53 7.33 -4.13
C GLY A 63 -8.51 8.45 -4.40
N GLY A 64 -8.99 9.68 -4.59
CA GLY A 64 -8.12 10.87 -4.65
C GLY A 64 -7.31 11.15 -3.36
N PHE A 65 -7.67 10.49 -2.25
CA PHE A 65 -7.00 10.56 -0.95
C PHE A 65 -6.19 9.30 -0.60
N GLY A 66 -5.98 8.38 -1.56
CA GLY A 66 -5.19 7.16 -1.37
C GLY A 66 -5.96 5.87 -1.63
N VAL A 67 -5.28 4.75 -1.38
CA VAL A 67 -5.83 3.39 -1.54
C VAL A 67 -6.40 2.91 -0.23
N ARG A 68 -7.69 2.57 -0.20
CA ARG A 68 -8.33 1.96 0.97
C ARG A 68 -8.51 0.47 0.73
N ILE A 69 -7.79 -0.34 1.52
CA ILE A 69 -7.95 -1.79 1.56
C ILE A 69 -8.90 -2.12 2.71
N GLU A 70 -10.11 -2.57 2.41
CA GLU A 70 -11.04 -3.06 3.44
C GLU A 70 -10.72 -4.52 3.75
N LYS A 71 -10.48 -4.82 5.04
CA LYS A 71 -10.19 -6.16 5.56
C LYS A 71 -11.48 -6.81 6.07
N ARG A 72 -11.55 -8.16 6.00
CA ARG A 72 -12.64 -8.92 6.62
C ARG A 72 -12.60 -8.72 8.14
N PRO A 73 -13.75 -8.55 8.83
CA PRO A 73 -13.80 -8.59 10.30
C PRO A 73 -13.45 -9.99 10.87
N ASP A 74 -13.58 -11.05 10.07
CA ASP A 74 -13.64 -12.45 10.55
C ASP A 74 -12.30 -13.23 10.47
N PHE A 75 -11.19 -12.58 10.11
CA PHE A 75 -9.87 -13.24 10.06
C PHE A 75 -8.95 -12.63 11.13
N GLY A 76 -8.66 -13.43 12.17
CA GLY A 76 -7.83 -13.04 13.31
C GLY A 76 -6.34 -13.05 12.98
N LEU A 77 -5.88 -12.11 12.16
CA LEU A 77 -4.46 -11.89 11.97
C LEU A 77 -3.82 -11.46 13.29
N SER A 78 -2.62 -11.98 13.56
CA SER A 78 -1.77 -11.39 14.58
C SER A 78 -1.40 -9.96 14.17
N TYR A 79 -1.34 -9.04 15.13
CA TYR A 79 -0.80 -7.69 14.90
C TYR A 79 0.58 -7.71 14.19
N GLY A 80 1.39 -8.74 14.41
CA GLY A 80 2.67 -8.89 13.71
C GLY A 80 2.53 -9.13 12.20
N GLN A 81 1.53 -9.92 11.80
CA GLN A 81 1.22 -10.17 10.38
C GLN A 81 0.66 -8.90 9.72
N GLU A 82 -0.19 -8.15 10.42
CA GLU A 82 -0.68 -6.86 9.93
C GLU A 82 0.45 -5.85 9.71
N ILE A 83 1.37 -5.75 10.66
CA ILE A 83 2.56 -4.91 10.53
C ILE A 83 3.38 -5.33 9.30
N CYS A 84 3.55 -6.64 9.08
CA CYS A 84 4.26 -7.15 7.90
C CYS A 84 3.58 -6.74 6.59
N ILE A 85 2.25 -6.83 6.51
CA ILE A 85 1.49 -6.39 5.34
C ILE A 85 1.70 -4.90 5.10
N TYR A 86 1.51 -4.04 6.11
CA TYR A 86 1.69 -2.59 5.97
C TYR A 86 3.14 -2.19 5.69
N ALA A 87 4.13 -2.95 6.17
CA ALA A 87 5.53 -2.69 5.85
C ALA A 87 5.92 -3.10 4.42
N ALA A 88 5.15 -3.99 3.78
CA ALA A 88 5.53 -4.59 2.50
C ALA A 88 5.58 -3.56 1.35
N GLY A 89 4.56 -2.71 1.21
CA GLY A 89 4.54 -1.68 0.18
C GLY A 89 5.71 -0.69 0.28
N PRO A 90 5.96 -0.06 1.45
CA PRO A 90 7.12 0.78 1.65
C PRO A 90 8.44 0.03 1.41
N SER A 91 8.54 -1.23 1.83
CA SER A 91 9.74 -2.06 1.64
C SER A 91 10.04 -2.31 0.16
N VAL A 92 9.03 -2.58 -0.68
CA VAL A 92 9.21 -2.71 -2.14
C VAL A 92 9.76 -1.43 -2.74
N ASN A 93 9.25 -0.28 -2.31
CA ASN A 93 9.75 1.01 -2.78
C ASN A 93 11.19 1.28 -2.34
N LEU A 94 11.52 1.04 -1.07
CA LEU A 94 12.89 1.23 -0.58
C LEU A 94 13.88 0.27 -1.25
N LEU A 95 13.49 -0.99 -1.46
CA LEU A 95 14.29 -1.98 -2.17
C LEU A 95 14.51 -1.55 -3.62
N THR A 96 13.45 -1.11 -4.31
CA THR A 96 13.57 -0.62 -5.69
C THR A 96 14.47 0.61 -5.75
N ALA A 97 14.36 1.54 -4.80
CA ALA A 97 15.26 2.69 -4.73
C ALA A 97 16.74 2.27 -4.54
N ALA A 98 16.99 1.23 -3.74
CA ALA A 98 18.33 0.70 -3.54
C ALA A 98 18.88 -0.01 -4.80
N LEU A 99 18.06 -0.82 -5.48
CA LEU A 99 18.44 -1.52 -6.71
C LEU A 99 18.74 -0.54 -7.86
N PHE A 100 17.96 0.53 -7.97
CA PHE A 100 18.12 1.56 -9.00
C PHE A 100 19.00 2.73 -8.55
N PHE A 101 20.03 2.46 -7.72
CA PHE A 101 20.88 3.51 -7.15
C PHE A 101 21.50 4.45 -8.21
N HIS A 102 21.93 3.89 -9.34
CA HIS A 102 22.53 4.64 -10.46
C HIS A 102 21.51 5.42 -11.32
N PHE A 103 20.21 5.25 -11.09
CA PHE A 103 19.14 5.91 -11.82
C PHE A 103 18.43 6.93 -10.92
N PRO A 104 18.94 8.17 -10.79
CA PRO A 104 18.50 9.13 -9.78
C PRO A 104 17.04 9.57 -9.92
N ALA A 105 16.44 9.48 -11.12
CA ALA A 105 15.01 9.76 -11.31
C ALA A 105 14.14 8.71 -10.60
N ILE A 106 14.32 7.42 -10.95
CA ILE A 106 13.60 6.28 -10.37
C ILE A 106 13.84 6.21 -8.86
N ARG A 107 15.11 6.31 -8.45
CA ARG A 107 15.51 6.26 -7.04
C ARG A 107 14.76 7.29 -6.20
N ARG A 108 14.70 8.56 -6.64
CA ARG A 108 14.06 9.63 -5.88
C ARG A 108 12.57 9.39 -5.68
N VAL A 109 11.86 8.96 -6.73
CA VAL A 109 10.42 8.69 -6.66
C VAL A 109 10.13 7.55 -5.69
N HIS A 110 10.80 6.41 -5.85
CA HIS A 110 10.59 5.25 -4.97
C HIS A 110 11.03 5.54 -3.53
N LEU A 111 12.16 6.21 -3.32
CA LEU A 111 12.62 6.57 -1.98
C LEU A 111 11.64 7.52 -1.29
N LEU A 112 11.20 8.57 -1.99
CA LEU A 112 10.24 9.53 -1.43
C LEU A 112 8.92 8.85 -1.09
N LEU A 113 8.38 8.03 -2.00
CA LEU A 113 7.10 7.34 -1.77
C LEU A 113 7.21 6.28 -0.66
N GLY A 114 8.33 5.57 -0.56
CA GLY A 114 8.58 4.60 0.51
C GLY A 114 8.72 5.27 1.88
N VAL A 115 9.54 6.33 2.00
CA VAL A 115 9.72 7.08 3.25
C VAL A 115 8.43 7.78 3.66
N PHE A 116 7.72 8.40 2.72
CA PHE A 116 6.47 9.09 3.01
C PHE A 116 5.43 8.13 3.59
N ASN A 117 5.24 6.95 3.00
CA ASN A 117 4.29 5.97 3.52
C ASN A 117 4.67 5.38 4.88
N LEU A 118 5.94 5.48 5.32
CA LEU A 118 6.35 5.08 6.68
C LEU A 118 6.11 6.15 7.74
N LEU A 119 5.68 7.35 7.37
CA LEU A 119 5.34 8.39 8.35
C LEU A 119 4.19 7.92 9.26
N PRO A 120 4.19 8.28 10.56
CA PRO A 120 3.20 7.85 11.53
C PRO A 120 1.89 8.65 11.41
N ILE A 121 1.31 8.70 10.21
CA ILE A 121 0.07 9.41 9.89
C ILE A 121 -1.01 8.36 9.64
N SER A 122 -2.20 8.55 10.21
CA SER A 122 -3.29 7.56 10.22
C SER A 122 -3.76 7.06 8.86
N VAL A 123 -3.53 7.84 7.78
CA VAL A 123 -3.91 7.50 6.41
C VAL A 123 -2.81 6.69 5.70
N LEU A 124 -1.59 6.71 6.21
CA LEU A 124 -0.41 6.06 5.63
C LEU A 124 -0.10 4.73 6.33
N ASP A 125 0.70 3.88 5.69
CA ASP A 125 1.08 2.57 6.23
C ASP A 125 1.77 2.67 7.59
N GLY A 126 2.65 3.66 7.79
CA GLY A 126 3.36 3.90 9.03
C GLY A 126 2.44 4.19 10.20
N GLY A 127 1.33 4.90 9.96
CA GLY A 127 0.29 5.11 10.98
C GLY A 127 -0.46 3.82 11.31
N GLN A 128 -0.68 2.96 10.33
CA GLN A 128 -1.33 1.65 10.53
C GLN A 128 -0.40 0.68 11.28
N ILE A 129 0.90 0.65 10.95
CA ILE A 129 1.93 -0.06 11.71
C ILE A 129 1.94 0.40 13.17
N LEU A 130 1.97 1.72 13.40
CA LEU A 130 1.95 2.28 14.74
C LEU A 130 0.68 1.88 15.52
N ARG A 131 -0.48 1.89 14.87
CA ARG A 131 -1.75 1.42 15.48
C ARG A 131 -1.67 -0.04 15.91
N CYS A 132 -1.19 -0.93 15.04
CA CYS A 132 -1.03 -2.34 15.38
C CYS A 132 -0.03 -2.53 16.55
N LEU A 133 1.06 -1.77 16.59
CA LEU A 133 2.03 -1.79 17.69
C LEU A 133 1.41 -1.33 19.02
N LEU A 134 0.63 -0.24 19.00
CA LEU A 134 -0.04 0.29 20.18
C LEU A 134 -1.13 -0.66 20.69
N GLN A 135 -1.93 -1.25 19.80
CA GLN A 135 -2.95 -2.23 20.16
C GLN A 135 -2.32 -3.47 20.79
N ARG A 136 -1.26 -4.02 20.19
CA ARG A 136 -0.49 -5.13 20.76
C ARG A 136 0.04 -4.81 22.16
N ARG A 137 0.54 -3.59 22.39
CA ARG A 137 1.02 -3.16 23.72
C ARG A 137 -0.11 -3.06 24.75
N MET A 138 -1.27 -2.53 24.37
CA MET A 138 -2.41 -2.42 25.27
C MET A 138 -3.01 -3.77 25.64
N GLU A 139 -3.07 -4.73 24.72
CA GLU A 139 -3.52 -6.09 25.03
C GLU A 139 -2.58 -6.80 26.01
N ILE A 140 -1.26 -6.70 25.78
CA ILE A 140 -0.25 -7.26 26.71
C ILE A 140 -0.38 -6.62 28.10
N SER A 141 -0.72 -5.34 28.19
CA SER A 141 -0.89 -4.65 29.48
C SER A 141 -2.20 -5.00 30.21
N ARG A 142 -3.16 -5.64 29.53
CA ARG A 142 -4.47 -6.03 30.10
C ARG A 142 -4.53 -7.51 30.47
N ALA A 143 -3.62 -8.33 29.96
CA ALA A 143 -3.44 -9.75 30.27
C ALA A 143 -2.57 -9.94 31.53
#